data_AF-A0A7L4I3F9-F1
#
_entry.id   AF-A0A7L4I3F9-F1
#
_cell.length_a   1.000
_cell.length_b   1.000
_cell.length_c   1.000
_cell.angle_alpha   90.00
_cell.angle_beta   90.00
_cell.angle_gamma   90.00
#
_symmetry.space_group_name_H-M   'P 1'
#
loop_
_entity.id
_entity.type
_entity.pdbx_description
1 polymer ?
#
loop_
_entity_poly.entity_id
_entity_poly.type
_entity_poly.pdbx_seq_one_letter_code
_entity_poly.pdbx_strand_id
1 'polypeptide(L)'
;TQQDETGAYLIDRDPTYFGPILNYLRHGKLIINKELAEEGVLEEAEFYNIASLVRLVKERIRDNENRTSQGPVKHVYRVLQCQEEELTQMVSTMSDGWKFEQLISIGSSYNYGNEDQAEFLCVVSRELNNSTNGIVKEPSEKAKV
;
A
#
# COMPACT_ATOMS: atom_id res chain seq x y z
N THR A 1 16.34 -42.60 -12.66
CA THR A 1 17.12 -41.52 -12.01
C THR A 1 18.58 -41.93 -12.04
N GLN A 2 19.45 -41.05 -12.52
CA GLN A 2 20.89 -41.28 -12.54
C GLN A 2 21.45 -40.87 -11.18
N GLN A 3 22.26 -41.73 -10.56
CA GLN A 3 22.99 -41.42 -9.33
C GLN A 3 24.49 -41.52 -9.60
N ASP A 4 25.27 -40.66 -8.95
CA ASP A 4 26.73 -40.74 -8.98
C ASP A 4 27.28 -41.77 -7.98
N GLU A 5 28.60 -41.91 -7.92
CA GLU A 5 29.29 -42.85 -7.02
C GLU A 5 29.09 -42.54 -5.53
N THR A 6 28.63 -41.33 -5.20
CA THR A 6 28.33 -40.91 -3.82
C THR A 6 26.86 -41.12 -3.45
N GLY A 7 26.03 -41.55 -4.40
CA GLY A 7 24.59 -41.74 -4.23
C GLY A 7 23.77 -40.47 -4.44
N ALA A 8 24.37 -39.37 -4.91
CA ALA A 8 23.64 -38.14 -5.21
C ALA A 8 22.80 -38.31 -6.48
N TYR A 9 21.57 -37.78 -6.47
CA TYR A 9 20.70 -37.78 -7.63
C TYR A 9 21.06 -36.66 -8.60
N LEU A 10 21.20 -36.98 -9.87
CA LEU A 10 21.40 -35.98 -10.92
C LEU A 10 20.06 -35.32 -11.27
N ILE A 11 20.02 -34.00 -11.17
CA ILE A 11 18.89 -33.15 -11.57
C ILE A 11 19.41 -32.16 -12.60
N ASP A 12 18.89 -32.23 -13.83
CA ASP A 12 19.24 -31.32 -14.93
C ASP A 12 18.39 -30.04 -14.86
N ARG A 13 18.47 -29.35 -13.72
CA ARG A 13 17.75 -28.10 -13.43
C ARG A 13 18.69 -27.07 -12.83
N ASP A 14 18.27 -25.81 -12.90
CA ASP A 14 19.05 -24.70 -12.36
C ASP A 14 19.10 -24.77 -10.82
N PRO A 15 20.28 -24.95 -10.21
CA PRO A 15 20.41 -25.01 -8.75
C PRO A 15 20.03 -23.68 -8.07
N THR A 16 20.06 -22.56 -8.80
CA THR A 16 19.82 -21.20 -8.29
C THR A 16 18.42 -21.06 -7.71
N TYR A 17 17.41 -21.62 -8.38
CA TYR A 17 16.01 -21.53 -7.99
C TYR A 17 15.53 -22.69 -7.10
N PHE A 18 16.36 -23.73 -6.93
CA PHE A 18 16.00 -24.92 -6.15
C PHE A 18 15.98 -24.66 -4.63
N GLY A 19 16.80 -23.73 -4.13
CA GLY A 19 16.90 -23.40 -2.71
C GLY A 19 15.54 -23.11 -2.03
N PRO A 20 14.73 -22.18 -2.56
CA PRO A 20 13.38 -21.91 -2.07
C PRO A 20 12.45 -23.14 -2.08
N ILE A 21 12.55 -23.99 -3.10
CA ILE A 21 11.75 -25.22 -3.21
C ILE A 21 12.09 -26.17 -2.07
N LEU A 22 13.39 -26.42 -1.88
CA LEU A 22 13.89 -27.31 -0.84
C LEU A 22 13.51 -26.80 0.56
N ASN A 23 13.63 -25.50 0.80
CA ASN A 23 13.24 -24.90 2.07
C ASN A 23 11.73 -25.00 2.32
N TYR A 24 10.91 -24.78 1.29
CA TYR A 24 9.47 -25.01 1.39
C TYR A 24 9.14 -26.45 1.78
N LEU A 25 9.81 -27.45 1.19
CA LEU A 25 9.62 -28.85 1.56
C LEU A 25 10.11 -29.16 2.98
N ARG A 26 11.16 -28.48 3.47
CA ARG A 26 11.69 -28.67 4.83
C ARG A 26 10.77 -28.12 5.92
N HIS A 27 10.19 -26.93 5.73
CA HIS A 27 9.49 -26.22 6.82
C HIS A 27 8.15 -25.58 6.42
N GLY A 28 7.69 -25.76 5.17
CA GLY A 28 6.37 -25.33 4.71
C GLY A 28 6.20 -23.82 4.50
N LYS A 29 7.30 -23.05 4.42
CA LYS A 29 7.26 -21.58 4.27
C LYS A 29 7.98 -21.15 3.00
N LEU A 30 7.37 -20.23 2.25
CA LEU A 30 7.96 -19.63 1.07
C LEU A 30 8.94 -18.52 1.48
N ILE A 31 10.23 -18.75 1.24
CA ILE A 31 11.30 -17.79 1.49
C ILE A 31 12.09 -17.62 0.19
N ILE A 32 12.05 -16.42 -0.38
CA ILE A 32 12.76 -16.04 -1.61
C ILE A 32 13.64 -14.83 -1.28
N ASN A 33 14.93 -14.92 -1.61
CA ASN A 33 15.89 -13.82 -1.47
C ASN A 33 15.52 -12.69 -2.44
N LYS A 34 15.76 -11.44 -2.05
CA LYS A 34 15.36 -10.26 -2.85
C LYS A 34 16.00 -10.20 -4.24
N GLU A 35 17.16 -10.81 -4.40
CA GLU A 35 17.94 -10.85 -5.64
C GLU A 35 17.53 -12.00 -6.57
N LEU A 36 16.68 -12.92 -6.10
CA LEU A 36 16.23 -14.06 -6.86
C LEU A 36 14.89 -13.75 -7.54
N ALA A 37 14.83 -13.94 -8.86
CA ALA A 37 13.60 -13.73 -9.63
C ALA A 37 12.50 -14.71 -9.19
N GLU A 38 11.32 -14.18 -8.87
CA GLU A 38 10.20 -14.98 -8.37
C GLU A 38 9.63 -15.89 -9.48
N GLU A 39 9.75 -15.47 -10.74
CA GLU A 39 9.38 -16.21 -11.94
C GLU A 39 10.20 -17.50 -12.09
N GLY A 40 11.50 -17.46 -11.82
CA GLY A 40 12.33 -18.67 -11.87
C GLY A 40 11.99 -19.67 -10.75
N VAL A 41 11.62 -19.16 -9.57
CA VAL A 41 11.10 -20.01 -8.48
C VAL A 41 9.76 -20.63 -8.85
N LEU A 42 8.92 -19.91 -9.59
CA LEU A 42 7.64 -20.42 -10.08
C LEU A 42 7.84 -21.59 -11.05
N GLU A 43 8.74 -21.44 -12.03
CA GLU A 43 9.08 -22.49 -12.99
C GLU A 43 9.56 -23.78 -12.30
N GLU A 44 10.43 -23.67 -11.29
CA GLU A 44 10.86 -24.85 -10.52
C GLU A 44 9.70 -25.46 -9.72
N ALA A 45 8.86 -24.64 -9.08
CA ALA A 45 7.71 -25.15 -8.32
C ALA A 45 6.72 -25.92 -9.22
N GLU A 46 6.53 -25.48 -10.46
CA GLU A 46 5.71 -26.18 -11.46
C GLU A 46 6.40 -27.45 -11.96
N PHE A 47 7.72 -27.42 -12.21
CA PHE A 47 8.50 -28.59 -12.62
C PHE A 47 8.44 -29.73 -11.58
N TYR A 48 8.62 -29.42 -10.29
CA TYR A 48 8.49 -30.41 -9.21
C TYR A 48 7.04 -30.72 -8.82
N ASN A 49 6.06 -30.09 -9.48
CA ASN A 49 4.62 -30.27 -9.28
C ASN A 49 4.16 -30.07 -7.83
N ILE A 50 4.67 -29.02 -7.17
CA ILE A 50 4.30 -28.70 -5.78
C ILE A 50 3.18 -27.67 -5.79
N ALA A 51 1.94 -28.13 -6.01
CA ALA A 51 0.78 -27.27 -6.25
C ALA A 51 0.56 -26.17 -5.18
N SER A 52 0.77 -26.50 -3.90
CA SER A 52 0.63 -25.53 -2.81
C SER A 52 1.67 -24.41 -2.88
N LEU A 53 2.89 -24.71 -3.33
CA LEU A 53 3.96 -23.75 -3.52
C LEU A 53 3.72 -22.89 -4.76
N VAL A 54 3.30 -23.49 -5.87
CA VAL A 54 2.92 -22.77 -7.11
C VAL A 54 1.89 -21.68 -6.79
N ARG A 55 0.86 -22.02 -6.00
CA ARG A 55 -0.16 -21.05 -5.57
C ARG A 55 0.44 -19.89 -4.77
N LEU A 56 1.32 -20.19 -3.81
CA LEU A 56 1.96 -19.17 -2.96
C LEU A 56 2.88 -18.23 -3.76
N VAL A 57 3.63 -18.76 -4.73
CA VAL A 57 4.51 -17.96 -5.58
C VAL A 57 3.70 -17.04 -6.50
N LYS A 58 2.64 -17.56 -7.14
CA LYS A 58 1.73 -16.74 -7.98
C LYS A 58 1.06 -15.61 -7.17
N GLU A 59 0.64 -15.89 -5.95
CA GLU A 59 0.07 -14.87 -5.06
C GLU A 59 1.09 -13.78 -4.72
N ARG A 60 2.33 -14.17 -4.43
CA ARG A 60 3.42 -13.23 -4.13
C ARG A 60 3.79 -12.33 -5.31
N ILE A 61 3.89 -12.88 -6.52
CA ILE A 61 4.15 -12.12 -7.75
C ILE A 61 3.06 -11.06 -7.95
N ARG A 62 1.79 -11.47 -7.87
CA ARG A 62 0.64 -10.55 -8.00
C ARG A 62 0.66 -9.44 -6.95
N ASP A 63 1.01 -9.76 -5.71
CA ASP A 63 1.09 -8.75 -4.65
C ASP A 63 2.22 -7.75 -4.87
N ASN A 64 3.35 -8.20 -5.42
CA ASN A 64 4.47 -7.33 -5.80
C ASN A 64 4.12 -6.44 -7.00
N GLU A 65 3.43 -6.98 -8.01
CA GLU A 65 2.90 -6.20 -9.14
C GLU A 65 1.91 -5.14 -8.64
N ASN A 66 1.00 -5.49 -7.73
CA ASN A 66 0.05 -4.54 -7.15
C ASN A 66 0.74 -3.40 -6.40
N ARG A 67 1.80 -3.69 -5.64
CA ARG A 67 2.61 -2.68 -4.95
C ARG A 67 3.33 -1.75 -5.91
N THR A 68 3.88 -2.31 -6.99
CA THR A 68 4.58 -1.54 -8.02
C THR A 68 3.61 -0.74 -8.91
N SER A 69 2.39 -1.25 -9.08
CA SER A 69 1.33 -0.63 -9.88
C SER A 69 0.50 0.40 -9.12
N GLN A 70 0.73 0.61 -7.82
CA GLN A 70 0.18 1.77 -7.12
C GLN A 70 0.90 3.01 -7.67
N GLY A 71 0.29 3.61 -8.69
CA GLY A 71 0.70 4.91 -9.22
C GLY A 71 0.71 5.99 -8.14
N PRO A 72 1.10 7.23 -8.49
CA PRO A 72 1.19 8.32 -7.53
C PRO A 72 -0.11 8.48 -6.73
N VAL A 73 0.02 8.71 -5.42
CA VAL A 73 -1.12 8.87 -4.50
C VAL A 73 -2.03 9.97 -5.04
N LYS A 74 -3.29 9.60 -5.31
CA LYS A 74 -4.27 10.56 -5.82
C LYS A 74 -4.71 11.46 -4.67
N HIS A 75 -4.78 12.76 -4.90
CA HIS A 75 -5.27 13.71 -3.92
C HIS A 75 -6.62 14.27 -4.37
N VAL A 76 -7.55 14.46 -3.42
CA VAL A 76 -8.79 15.20 -3.63
C VAL A 76 -8.66 16.53 -2.93
N TYR A 77 -8.97 17.62 -3.66
CA TYR A 77 -8.93 18.97 -3.12
C TYR A 77 -10.34 19.49 -2.89
N ARG A 78 -10.52 20.28 -1.83
CA ARG A 78 -11.71 21.10 -1.59
C ARG A 78 -11.29 22.52 -1.25
N VAL A 79 -12.16 23.46 -1.58
CA VAL A 79 -12.02 24.86 -1.21
C VAL A 79 -13.19 25.18 -0.29
N LEU A 80 -12.88 25.66 0.91
CA LEU A 80 -13.84 26.05 1.92
C LEU A 80 -13.77 27.56 2.10
N GLN A 81 -14.90 28.24 1.99
CA GLN A 81 -14.99 29.68 2.26
C GLN A 81 -15.38 29.88 3.72
N CYS A 82 -14.72 30.83 4.39
CA CYS A 82 -15.03 31.20 5.77
C CYS A 82 -14.71 32.68 6.01
N GLN A 83 -15.37 33.26 7.01
CA GLN A 83 -15.01 34.57 7.54
C GLN A 83 -13.86 34.45 8.54
N GLU A 84 -13.15 35.56 8.80
CA GLU A 84 -12.05 35.63 9.76
C GLU A 84 -12.41 35.05 11.14
N GLU A 85 -13.60 35.38 11.64
CA GLU A 85 -14.08 34.96 12.96
C GLU A 85 -14.35 33.45 13.06
N GLU A 86 -14.63 32.79 11.93
CA GLU A 86 -14.93 31.35 11.88
C GLU A 86 -13.69 30.51 11.54
N LEU A 87 -12.59 31.14 11.08
CA LEU A 87 -11.43 30.46 10.53
C LEU A 87 -10.82 29.44 11.50
N THR A 88 -10.58 29.87 12.74
CA THR A 88 -9.97 28.99 13.77
C THR A 88 -10.86 27.79 14.05
N GLN A 89 -12.17 28.01 14.17
CA GLN A 89 -13.13 26.95 14.42
C GLN A 89 -13.14 25.97 13.23
N MET A 90 -13.29 26.47 12.01
CA MET A 90 -13.33 25.66 10.80
C MET A 90 -12.10 24.74 10.67
N VAL A 91 -10.89 25.29 10.87
CA VAL A 91 -9.64 24.50 10.78
C VAL A 91 -9.55 23.47 11.91
N SER A 92 -9.97 23.83 13.13
CA SER A 92 -9.92 22.93 14.29
C SER A 92 -10.93 21.77 14.21
N THR A 93 -12.07 21.99 13.56
CA THR A 93 -13.13 20.97 13.39
C THR A 93 -13.02 20.20 12.08
N MET A 94 -11.94 20.39 11.32
CA MET A 94 -11.73 19.69 10.06
C MET A 94 -11.70 18.18 10.31
N SER A 95 -12.53 17.44 9.57
CA SER A 95 -12.63 15.97 9.74
C SER A 95 -11.29 15.28 9.48
N ASP A 96 -11.07 14.16 10.18
CA ASP A 96 -9.84 13.37 10.06
C ASP A 96 -9.47 13.03 8.60
N GLY A 97 -8.18 13.11 8.31
CA GLY A 97 -7.61 12.80 7.01
C GLY A 97 -7.60 13.94 6.00
N TRP A 98 -8.23 15.09 6.28
CA TRP A 98 -8.02 16.30 5.50
C TRP A 98 -6.78 17.06 5.99
N LYS A 99 -5.98 17.54 5.05
CA LYS A 99 -4.79 18.34 5.29
C LYS A 99 -5.05 19.75 4.80
N PHE A 100 -4.60 20.72 5.58
CA PHE A 100 -4.58 22.11 5.15
C PHE A 100 -3.43 22.33 4.15
N GLU A 101 -3.74 22.95 3.00
CA GLU A 101 -2.78 23.23 1.94
C GLU A 101 -2.46 24.72 1.84
N GLN A 102 -3.49 25.56 1.80
CA GLN A 102 -3.34 27.00 1.56
C GLN A 102 -4.51 27.79 2.12
N LEU A 103 -4.25 29.01 2.59
CA LEU A 103 -5.27 30.01 2.92
C LEU A 103 -5.07 31.22 2.00
N ILE A 104 -6.15 31.69 1.38
CA ILE A 104 -6.16 32.82 0.46
C ILE A 104 -7.13 33.86 1.01
N SER A 105 -6.64 35.06 1.31
CA SER A 105 -7.53 36.18 1.67
C SER A 105 -8.18 36.72 0.40
N ILE A 106 -9.51 36.80 0.40
CA ILE A 106 -10.27 37.52 -0.61
C ILE A 106 -10.75 38.80 0.06
N GLY A 107 -9.92 39.84 0.01
CA GLY A 107 -10.31 41.15 0.53
C GLY A 107 -11.53 41.70 -0.22
N SER A 108 -12.36 42.45 0.49
CA SER A 108 -13.45 43.26 -0.05
C SER A 108 -12.85 44.33 -0.97
N SER A 109 -13.07 44.19 -2.27
CA SER A 109 -12.33 44.99 -3.25
C SER A 109 -12.73 46.47 -3.25
N TYR A 110 -13.91 46.89 -2.78
CA TYR A 110 -14.28 48.30 -2.65
C TYR A 110 -15.43 48.47 -1.65
N ASN A 111 -15.21 49.01 -0.43
CA ASN A 111 -16.33 49.50 0.37
C ASN A 111 -15.98 50.61 1.37
N TYR A 112 -16.78 51.66 1.35
CA TYR A 112 -16.67 52.84 2.20
C TYR A 112 -17.67 52.67 3.35
N GLY A 113 -17.21 52.27 4.54
CA GLY A 113 -17.98 52.48 5.79
C GLY A 113 -18.81 51.32 6.36
N ASN A 114 -18.41 50.06 6.22
CA ASN A 114 -18.84 49.00 7.14
C ASN A 114 -17.62 48.18 7.60
N GLU A 115 -17.71 47.60 8.80
CA GLU A 115 -16.70 46.67 9.34
C GLU A 115 -16.58 45.47 8.40
N ASP A 116 -15.63 45.54 7.47
CA ASP A 116 -15.34 44.46 6.53
C ASP A 116 -14.79 43.26 7.31
N GLN A 117 -15.61 42.22 7.46
CA GLN A 117 -15.15 40.91 7.89
C GLN A 117 -14.30 40.33 6.75
N ALA A 118 -13.01 40.10 7.00
CA ALA A 118 -12.14 39.51 6.00
C ALA A 118 -12.64 38.09 5.63
N GLU A 119 -12.77 37.81 4.34
CA GLU A 119 -13.13 36.48 3.84
C GLU A 119 -11.89 35.71 3.37
N PHE A 120 -11.93 34.40 3.55
CA PHE A 120 -10.84 33.50 3.19
C PHE A 120 -11.33 32.27 2.42
N LEU A 121 -10.51 31.81 1.48
CA LEU A 121 -10.59 30.48 0.90
C LEU A 121 -9.51 29.59 1.54
N CYS A 122 -9.95 28.51 2.17
CA CYS A 122 -9.11 27.46 2.71
C CYS A 122 -9.08 26.28 1.74
N VAL A 123 -7.92 26.05 1.13
CA VAL A 123 -7.65 24.88 0.28
C VAL A 123 -7.23 23.74 1.19
N VAL A 124 -7.91 22.61 1.06
CA VAL A 124 -7.63 21.40 1.80
C VAL A 124 -7.48 20.23 0.85
N SER A 125 -6.62 19.27 1.19
CA SER A 125 -6.42 18.05 0.42
C SER A 125 -6.71 16.81 1.27
N ARG A 126 -7.01 15.69 0.60
CA ARG A 126 -7.05 14.37 1.23
C ARG A 126 -6.49 13.33 0.27
N GLU A 127 -5.59 12.50 0.78
CA GLU A 127 -5.03 11.36 0.05
C GLU A 127 -6.11 10.28 -0.16
N LEU A 128 -6.27 9.84 -1.40
CA LEU A 128 -7.07 8.67 -1.77
C LEU A 128 -6.16 7.46 -1.80
N ASN A 129 -6.27 6.64 -0.76
CA ASN A 129 -5.71 5.31 -0.81
C ASN A 129 -6.57 4.47 -1.74
N ASN A 130 -6.02 4.08 -2.90
CA ASN A 130 -6.61 3.11 -3.82
C ASN A 130 -6.57 1.67 -3.23
N SER A 131 -6.85 1.53 -1.93
CA SER A 131 -6.95 0.25 -1.26
C SER A 131 -8.34 -0.32 -1.51
N THR A 132 -8.58 -0.86 -2.71
CA THR A 132 -9.55 -1.96 -2.84
C THR A 132 -8.97 -3.16 -2.10
N ASN A 133 -9.13 -3.18 -0.78
CA ASN A 133 -9.12 -4.35 0.10
C ASN A 133 -9.51 -3.84 1.49
N GLY A 134 -10.82 -3.76 1.70
CA GLY A 134 -11.39 -3.55 3.02
C GLY A 134 -11.03 -4.72 3.93
N ILE A 135 -10.02 -4.52 4.76
CA ILE A 135 -9.98 -5.12 6.09
C ILE A 135 -9.78 -3.95 7.05
N VAL A 136 -10.89 -3.31 7.39
CA VAL A 136 -10.98 -2.53 8.62
C VAL A 136 -10.79 -3.55 9.75
N LYS A 137 -9.56 -3.63 10.30
CA LYS A 137 -9.37 -4.23 11.62
C LYS A 137 -9.88 -3.22 12.63
N GLU A 138 -11.14 -3.36 12.99
CA GLU A 138 -11.71 -2.71 14.15
C GLU A 138 -10.89 -3.11 15.39
N PRO A 139 -10.39 -2.18 16.20
CA PRO A 139 -9.76 -2.52 17.47
C PRO A 139 -10.86 -3.03 18.41
N SER A 140 -10.80 -4.32 18.75
CA SER A 140 -11.67 -4.92 19.76
C SER A 140 -11.44 -4.23 21.10
N GLU A 141 -12.38 -3.36 21.50
CA GLU A 141 -12.52 -2.93 22.88
C GLU A 141 -12.82 -4.17 23.75
N LYS A 142 -11.80 -4.63 24.47
CA LYS A 142 -12.01 -5.42 25.68
C LYS A 142 -11.77 -4.54 26.89
N ALA A 143 -12.86 -3.93 27.37
CA ALA A 143 -12.97 -3.47 28.75
C ALA A 143 -14.18 -4.18 29.40
N LYS A 144 -13.88 -5.08 30.34
CA LYS A 144 -14.75 -5.63 31.41
C LYS A 144 -13.90 -6.67 32.14
N VAL A 145 -13.76 -6.72 33.47
CA VAL A 145 -14.38 -6.07 34.63
C VAL A 145 -13.26 -5.80 35.64
#